data_AF-A0A1C0TPL2-F1
#
_entry.id   AF-A0A1C0TPL2-F1
#
_cell.length_a   1.000
_cell.length_b   1.000
_cell.length_c   1.000
_cell.angle_alpha   90.00
_cell.angle_beta   90.00
_cell.angle_gamma   90.00
#
_symmetry.space_group_name_H-M   'P 1'
#
loop_
_entity.id
_entity.type
_entity.pdbx_description
1 polymer ?
#
loop_
_entity_poly.entity_id
_entity_poly.type
_entity_poly.pdbx_seq_one_letter_code
_entity_poly.pdbx_strand_id
1 'polypeptide(L)'
;MWINMKPIFDMACYSLALVWIFTGLTSIFFAPEVGFEILARAQITGVLAQIAVYGGGVLDIVLGGWLITRYALGFCCLVQIVTICTYSILLTFIDASFWLHPFGPVTKNLPILVLIAWLYQADKEAQVVEQKRKGTHQ
;
A
#
# COMPACT_ATOMS: atom_id res chain seq x y z
N MET A 1 -7.67 -11.58 -24.52
CA MET A 1 -6.57 -10.94 -23.76
C MET A 1 -6.88 -10.91 -22.26
N TRP A 2 -8.03 -10.37 -21.83
CA TRP A 2 -8.41 -10.25 -20.41
C TRP A 2 -8.51 -11.58 -19.63
N ILE A 3 -9.01 -12.65 -20.26
CA ILE A 3 -9.17 -13.98 -19.63
C ILE A 3 -7.83 -14.58 -19.16
N ASN A 4 -6.72 -14.31 -19.86
CA ASN A 4 -5.39 -14.81 -19.47
C ASN A 4 -4.70 -13.98 -18.38
N MET A 5 -5.18 -12.76 -18.08
CA MET A 5 -4.55 -11.89 -17.07
C MET A 5 -5.16 -12.01 -15.68
N LYS A 6 -6.33 -12.64 -15.55
CA LYS A 6 -7.00 -12.87 -14.27
C LYS A 6 -6.10 -13.49 -13.19
N PRO A 7 -5.31 -14.55 -13.44
CA PRO A 7 -4.44 -15.11 -12.40
C PRO A 7 -3.36 -14.12 -11.95
N ILE A 8 -2.78 -13.34 -12.86
CA ILE A 8 -1.76 -12.32 -12.52
C ILE A 8 -2.37 -11.20 -11.69
N PHE A 9 -3.58 -10.77 -12.06
CA PHE A 9 -4.34 -9.78 -11.30
C PHE A 9 -4.64 -10.26 -9.88
N ASP A 10 -5.10 -11.51 -9.73
CA ASP A 10 -5.38 -12.13 -8.44
C ASP A 10 -4.08 -12.20 -7.59
N MET A 11 -2.97 -12.64 -8.19
CA MET A 11 -1.66 -12.69 -7.53
C MET A 11 -1.15 -11.30 -7.10
N ALA A 12 -1.35 -10.28 -7.93
CA ALA A 12 -0.96 -8.90 -7.60
C ALA A 12 -1.74 -8.36 -6.39
N CYS A 13 -3.06 -8.59 -6.35
CA CYS A 13 -3.89 -8.20 -5.21
C CYS A 13 -3.43 -8.88 -3.91
N TYR A 14 -3.23 -10.20 -3.94
CA TYR A 14 -2.80 -10.94 -2.73
C TYR A 14 -1.37 -10.60 -2.30
N SER A 15 -0.45 -10.41 -3.25
CA SER A 15 0.92 -10.00 -2.96
C SER A 15 0.97 -8.65 -2.27
N LEU A 16 0.27 -7.64 -2.81
CA LEU A 16 0.18 -6.32 -2.19
C LEU A 16 -0.53 -6.37 -0.84
N ALA A 17 -1.62 -7.12 -0.73
CA ALA A 17 -2.34 -7.27 0.53
C ALA A 17 -1.46 -7.88 1.62
N LEU A 18 -0.63 -8.87 1.27
CA LEU A 18 0.33 -9.47 2.18
C LEU A 18 1.37 -8.45 2.64
N VAL A 19 1.91 -7.63 1.74
CA VAL A 19 2.84 -6.55 2.12
C VAL A 19 2.20 -5.64 3.16
N TRP A 20 1.01 -5.10 2.86
CA TRP A 20 0.29 -4.19 3.76
C TRP A 20 -0.05 -4.82 5.11
N ILE A 21 -0.60 -6.04 5.13
CA ILE A 21 -0.93 -6.72 6.39
C ILE A 21 0.33 -6.98 7.20
N PHE A 22 1.40 -7.44 6.56
CA PHE A 22 2.63 -7.80 7.26
C PHE A 22 3.37 -6.56 7.79
N THR A 23 3.41 -5.44 7.05
CA THR A 23 3.99 -4.18 7.55
C THR A 23 3.19 -3.63 8.72
N GLY A 24 1.86 -3.71 8.67
CA GLY A 24 1.00 -3.28 9.76
C GLY A 24 1.14 -4.14 11.01
N LEU A 25 1.16 -5.48 10.87
CA LEU A 25 1.44 -6.40 11.97
C LEU A 25 2.85 -6.18 12.55
N THR A 26 3.83 -5.90 11.70
CA THR A 26 5.20 -5.59 12.17
C THR A 26 5.22 -4.32 13.00
N SER A 27 4.50 -3.29 12.57
CA SER A 27 4.43 -2.01 13.29
C SER A 27 3.69 -2.09 14.62
N ILE A 28 2.70 -2.99 14.75
CA ILE A 28 1.91 -3.11 15.98
C ILE A 28 2.50 -4.14 16.95
N PHE A 29 2.92 -5.31 16.44
CA PHE A 29 3.21 -6.48 17.27
C PHE A 29 4.66 -6.95 17.24
N PHE A 30 5.31 -6.98 16.06
CA PHE A 30 6.62 -7.63 15.94
C PHE A 30 7.81 -6.71 16.24
N ALA A 31 7.74 -5.45 15.83
CA ALA A 31 8.83 -4.50 15.99
C ALA A 31 8.36 -3.04 16.15
N PRO A 32 7.41 -2.74 17.06
CA PRO A 32 6.95 -1.36 17.29
C PRO A 32 8.09 -0.42 17.71
N GLU A 33 9.08 -0.92 18.45
CA GLU A 33 10.26 -0.17 18.91
C GLU A 33 11.07 0.44 17.77
N VAL A 34 11.20 -0.25 16.64
CA VAL A 34 11.90 0.27 15.45
C VAL A 34 11.21 1.51 14.90
N GLY A 35 9.87 1.50 14.86
CA GLY A 35 9.08 2.66 14.45
C GLY A 35 9.27 3.84 15.41
N PHE A 36 9.28 3.59 16.72
CA PHE A 36 9.54 4.61 17.72
C PHE A 36 10.95 5.20 17.64
N GLU A 37 11.96 4.37 17.41
CA GLU A 37 13.35 4.82 17.24
C GLU A 37 13.52 5.73 16.02
N ILE A 38 12.89 5.38 14.90
CA ILE A 38 12.90 6.21 13.68
C ILE A 38 12.27 7.58 13.97
N LEU A 39 11.10 7.61 14.61
CA LEU A 39 10.41 8.85 14.95
C LEU A 39 11.18 9.70 15.97
N ALA A 40 11.87 9.07 16.92
CA ALA A 40 12.70 9.76 17.89
C ALA A 40 13.87 10.53 17.25
N ARG A 41 14.39 10.07 16.09
CA ARG A 41 15.42 10.82 15.31
C ARG A 41 14.89 12.17 14.85
N ALA A 42 13.60 12.27 14.57
CA ALA A 42 12.92 13.53 14.23
C ALA A 42 12.33 14.26 15.44
N GLN A 43 12.73 13.88 16.67
CA GLN A 43 12.22 14.44 17.93
C GLN A 43 10.70 14.23 18.13
N ILE A 44 10.10 13.29 17.39
CA ILE A 44 8.69 12.91 17.54
C ILE A 44 8.61 11.81 18.61
N THR A 45 8.08 12.16 19.79
CA THR A 45 8.01 11.26 20.94
C THR A 45 6.65 11.31 21.63
N GLY A 46 6.43 10.40 22.58
CA GLY A 46 5.20 10.35 23.39
C GLY A 46 3.97 9.95 22.57
N VAL A 47 2.84 10.60 22.83
CA VAL A 47 1.54 10.26 22.23
C VAL A 47 1.55 10.37 20.70
N LEU A 48 2.23 11.38 20.15
CA LEU A 48 2.29 11.59 18.70
C LEU A 48 3.01 10.43 18.00
N ALA A 49 4.07 9.89 18.61
CA ALA A 49 4.77 8.73 18.09
C ALA A 49 3.89 7.46 18.15
N GLN A 50 3.10 7.29 19.22
CA GLN A 50 2.18 6.15 19.35
C GLN A 50 1.09 6.20 18.29
N ILE A 51 0.50 7.38 18.05
CA ILE A 51 -0.49 7.57 17.00
C ILE A 51 0.11 7.28 15.63
N ALA A 52 1.35 7.74 15.36
CA ALA A 52 2.00 7.49 14.09
C ALA A 52 2.30 5.99 13.86
N VAL A 53 2.90 5.31 14.84
CA VAL A 53 3.29 3.88 14.70
C VAL A 53 2.05 2.99 14.66
N TYR A 54 1.17 3.09 15.65
CA TYR A 54 0.00 2.22 15.72
C TYR A 54 -1.07 2.61 14.72
N GLY A 55 -1.29 3.92 14.51
CA GLY A 55 -2.24 4.39 13.49
C GLY A 55 -1.79 4.02 12.08
N GLY A 56 -0.49 4.15 11.78
CA GLY A 56 0.09 3.67 10.53
C GLY A 56 -0.05 2.16 10.38
N GLY A 57 0.26 1.39 11.42
CA GLY A 57 0.10 -0.06 11.38
C GLY A 57 -1.34 -0.54 11.19
N VAL A 58 -2.32 0.14 11.81
CA VAL A 58 -3.75 -0.16 11.63
C VAL A 58 -4.19 0.21 10.21
N LEU A 59 -3.76 1.38 9.70
CA LEU A 59 -4.04 1.80 8.33
C LEU A 59 -3.54 0.76 7.32
N ASP A 60 -2.33 0.27 7.51
CA ASP A 60 -1.72 -0.77 6.67
C ASP A 60 -2.57 -2.05 6.64
N ILE A 61 -2.97 -2.57 7.82
CA ILE A 61 -3.83 -3.78 7.89
C ILE A 61 -5.17 -3.54 7.19
N VAL A 62 -5.79 -2.37 7.39
CA VAL A 62 -7.05 -2.01 6.75
C VAL A 62 -6.92 -1.95 5.23
N LEU A 63 -5.83 -1.37 4.71
CA LEU A 63 -5.56 -1.31 3.27
C LEU A 63 -5.38 -2.71 2.67
N GLY A 64 -4.62 -3.58 3.34
CA GLY A 64 -4.45 -4.95 2.89
C GLY A 64 -5.76 -5.75 2.91
N GLY A 65 -6.56 -5.62 3.97
CA GLY A 65 -7.89 -6.23 4.04
C GLY A 65 -8.85 -5.70 2.97
N TRP A 66 -8.87 -4.39 2.75
CA TRP A 66 -9.68 -3.76 1.70
C TRP A 66 -9.28 -4.27 0.32
N LEU A 67 -7.99 -4.37 0.03
CA LEU A 67 -7.50 -4.87 -1.25
C LEU A 67 -7.97 -6.30 -1.55
N ILE A 68 -8.06 -7.17 -0.53
CA ILE A 68 -8.59 -8.55 -0.67
C ILE A 68 -10.07 -8.54 -1.08
N THR A 69 -10.87 -7.63 -0.54
CA THR A 69 -12.31 -7.53 -0.89
C THR A 69 -12.53 -7.07 -2.32
N ARG A 70 -11.56 -6.36 -2.91
CA ARG A 70 -11.65 -5.71 -4.25
C ARG A 70 -12.80 -4.72 -4.38
N TYR A 71 -13.44 -4.38 -3.28
CA TYR A 71 -14.51 -3.40 -3.28
C TYR A 71 -13.95 -2.03 -3.61
N ALA A 72 -14.50 -1.34 -4.61
CA ALA A 72 -14.03 -0.04 -5.07
C ALA A 72 -12.50 -0.01 -5.29
N LEU A 73 -11.96 -1.05 -5.95
CA LEU A 73 -10.52 -1.28 -6.09
C LEU A 73 -9.76 -0.05 -6.62
N GLY A 74 -10.30 0.65 -7.62
CA GLY A 74 -9.69 1.88 -8.11
C GLY A 74 -9.46 2.95 -7.03
N PHE A 75 -10.39 3.09 -6.07
CA PHE A 75 -10.22 4.01 -4.93
C PHE A 75 -9.21 3.46 -3.91
N CYS A 76 -9.26 2.16 -3.62
CA CYS A 76 -8.25 1.49 -2.78
C CYS A 76 -6.82 1.72 -3.32
N CYS A 77 -6.61 1.59 -4.63
CA CYS A 77 -5.32 1.86 -5.28
C CYS A 77 -4.86 3.31 -5.07
N LEU A 78 -5.77 4.29 -5.19
CA LEU A 78 -5.43 5.70 -4.96
C LEU A 78 -4.98 5.94 -3.51
N VAL A 79 -5.71 5.39 -2.54
CA VAL A 79 -5.36 5.52 -1.11
C VAL A 79 -4.01 4.87 -0.82
N GLN A 80 -3.71 3.71 -1.41
CA GLN A 80 -2.40 3.06 -1.29
C GLN A 80 -1.28 3.96 -1.83
N ILE A 81 -1.45 4.55 -3.01
CA ILE A 81 -0.45 5.48 -3.60
C ILE A 81 -0.20 6.67 -2.66
N VAL A 82 -1.26 7.32 -2.19
CA VAL A 82 -1.16 8.48 -1.28
C VAL A 82 -0.44 8.10 0.02
N THR A 83 -0.77 6.93 0.57
CA THR A 83 -0.15 6.42 1.81
C THR A 83 1.35 6.18 1.61
N ILE A 84 1.73 5.47 0.53
CA ILE A 84 3.13 5.20 0.19
C ILE A 84 3.92 6.50 -0.02
N CYS A 85 3.36 7.46 -0.77
CA CYS A 85 3.98 8.77 -0.97
C CYS A 85 4.17 9.51 0.37
N THR A 86 3.15 9.50 1.23
CA THR A 86 3.20 10.15 2.54
C THR A 86 4.31 9.55 3.41
N TYR A 87 4.36 8.23 3.55
CA TYR A 87 5.41 7.55 4.31
C TYR A 87 6.81 7.78 3.72
N SER A 88 6.93 7.77 2.39
CA SER A 88 8.22 7.97 1.73
C SER A 88 8.74 9.39 1.92
N ILE A 89 7.86 10.40 1.84
CA ILE A 89 8.21 11.80 2.10
C ILE A 89 8.59 11.98 3.57
N LEU A 90 7.79 11.45 4.49
CA LEU A 90 8.06 11.50 5.92
C LEU A 90 9.44 10.89 6.25
N LEU A 91 9.70 9.67 5.78
CA LEU A 91 10.98 9.00 5.98
C LEU A 91 12.14 9.77 5.35
N THR A 92 11.95 10.39 4.18
CA THR A 92 12.99 11.20 3.54
C THR A 92 13.38 12.41 4.40
N PHE A 93 12.42 13.05 5.08
CA PHE A 93 12.69 14.16 5.98
C PHE A 93 13.29 13.71 7.33
N ILE A 94 12.89 12.55 7.84
CA ILE A 94 13.43 12.00 9.09
C ILE A 94 14.88 11.54 8.87
N ASP A 95 15.12 10.76 7.81
CA ASP A 95 16.42 10.18 7.50
C ASP A 95 16.51 9.79 6.02
N ALA A 96 17.15 10.64 5.21
CA ALA A 96 17.33 10.40 3.79
C ALA A 96 18.22 9.19 3.47
N SER A 97 18.96 8.64 4.43
CA SER A 97 19.79 7.45 4.20
C SER A 97 18.97 6.19 3.87
N PHE A 98 17.67 6.18 4.20
CA PHE A 98 16.74 5.09 3.86
C PHE A 98 16.59 4.86 2.33
N TRP A 99 17.01 5.82 1.50
CA TRP A 99 17.10 5.64 0.04
C TRP A 99 18.25 4.73 -0.39
N LEU A 100 19.37 4.78 0.31
CA LEU A 100 20.60 4.02 0.01
C LEU A 100 20.82 2.84 0.96
N HIS A 101 19.85 2.57 1.83
CA HIS A 101 19.92 1.48 2.79
C HIS A 101 19.98 0.13 2.06
N PRO A 102 20.78 -0.85 2.54
CA PRO A 102 20.99 -2.14 1.84
C PRO A 102 19.70 -2.93 1.61
N PHE A 103 18.70 -2.74 2.47
CA PHE A 103 17.38 -3.37 2.33
C PHE A 103 16.38 -2.56 1.49
N GLY A 104 16.76 -1.39 0.98
CA GLY A 104 15.96 -0.56 0.07
C GLY A 104 14.52 -0.25 0.51
N PRO A 105 14.26 0.16 1.76
CA PRO A 105 12.92 0.37 2.28
C PRO A 105 12.12 1.41 1.47
N VAL A 106 12.77 2.49 1.01
CA VAL A 106 12.11 3.50 0.16
C VAL A 106 12.13 3.09 -1.32
N THR A 107 13.25 2.53 -1.81
CA THR A 107 13.38 2.18 -3.24
C THR A 107 12.44 1.05 -3.66
N LYS A 108 12.10 0.12 -2.76
CA LYS A 108 11.08 -0.92 -2.98
C LYS A 108 9.68 -0.35 -3.21
N ASN A 109 9.38 0.87 -2.77
CA ASN A 109 8.09 1.50 -3.01
C ASN A 109 7.87 1.84 -4.49
N LEU A 110 8.94 2.05 -5.27
CA LEU A 110 8.83 2.38 -6.69
C LEU A 110 8.17 1.25 -7.52
N PRO A 111 8.67 0.00 -7.50
CA PRO A 111 7.98 -1.10 -8.20
C PRO A 111 6.59 -1.40 -7.61
N ILE A 112 6.38 -1.19 -6.30
CA ILE A 112 5.05 -1.33 -5.67
C ILE A 112 4.05 -0.33 -6.26
N LEU A 113 4.45 0.94 -6.40
CA LEU A 113 3.62 1.98 -7.02
C LEU A 113 3.26 1.64 -8.46
N VAL A 114 4.20 1.10 -9.24
CA VAL A 114 3.94 0.63 -10.60
C VAL A 114 2.91 -0.50 -10.61
N LEU A 115 3.02 -1.46 -9.68
CA LEU A 115 2.06 -2.57 -9.57
C LEU A 115 0.65 -2.08 -9.19
N ILE A 116 0.55 -1.11 -8.28
CA ILE A 116 -0.72 -0.49 -7.91
C ILE A 116 -1.33 0.28 -9.09
N ALA A 117 -0.53 1.04 -9.83
CA ALA A 117 -0.99 1.75 -11.02
C ALA A 117 -1.49 0.79 -12.11
N TRP A 118 -0.79 -0.34 -12.29
CA TRP A 118 -1.23 -1.41 -13.19
C TRP A 118 -2.57 -2.02 -12.75
N LEU A 119 -2.74 -2.32 -11.45
CA LEU A 119 -4.02 -2.81 -10.92
C LEU A 119 -5.16 -1.81 -11.14
N TYR A 120 -4.90 -0.52 -10.92
CA TYR A 120 -5.88 0.54 -11.16
C TYR A 120 -6.33 0.59 -12.63
N GLN A 121 -5.38 0.47 -13.56
CA GLN A 121 -5.70 0.45 -14.99
C GLN A 121 -6.47 -0.81 -15.38
N ALA A 122 -6.06 -1.98 -14.89
CA ALA A 122 -6.75 -3.24 -15.14
C ALA A 122 -8.20 -3.23 -14.61
N ASP A 123 -8.44 -2.67 -13.41
CA ASP A 123 -9.78 -2.52 -12.85
C ASP A 123 -10.68 -1.62 -13.71
N LYS A 124 -10.14 -0.50 -14.21
CA LYS A 124 -10.88 0.38 -15.12
C LYS A 124 -11.26 -0.31 -16.43
N GLU A 125 -10.35 -1.05 -17.04
CA GLU A 125 -10.63 -1.82 -18.25
C GLU A 125 -11.73 -2.86 -18.00
N ALA A 126 -11.72 -3.52 -16.84
CA ALA A 126 -12.76 -4.46 -16.41
C ALA A 126 -14.14 -3.80 -16.45
N GLN A 127 -14.26 -2.64 -15.80
CA GLN A 127 -15.52 -1.94 -15.61
C GLN A 127 -16.07 -1.44 -16.95
N VAL A 128 -15.20 -0.95 -17.85
CA VAL A 128 -15.61 -0.52 -19.20
C VAL A 128 -16.17 -1.70 -20.01
N VAL A 129 -15.52 -2.86 -19.95
CA VAL A 129 -15.99 -4.06 -20.65
C VAL A 129 -17.34 -4.53 -20.09
N GLU A 130 -17.49 -4.52 -18.77
CA GLU A 130 -18.74 -4.91 -18.12
C GLU A 130 -19.90 -3.94 -18.42
N GLN A 131 -19.62 -2.64 -18.45
CA GLN A 131 -20.59 -1.62 -18.87
C GLN A 131 -21.04 -1.81 -20.32
N LYS A 132 -20.10 -2.04 -21.25
CA LYS A 132 -20.45 -2.33 -22.65
C LYS A 132 -21.33 -3.58 -22.76
N ARG A 133 -21.01 -4.65 -22.03
CA ARG A 133 -21.81 -5.88 -22.02
C ARG A 133 -23.24 -5.64 -21.52
N LYS A 134 -23.43 -4.79 -20.51
CA LYS A 134 -24.75 -4.45 -19.97
C LYS A 134 -25.54 -3.53 -20.91
N GLY A 135 -24.87 -2.60 -21.60
CA GLY A 135 -25.48 -1.67 -22.55
C GLY A 135 -25.93 -2.31 -23.88
N THR A 136 -25.31 -3.41 -24.32
CA THR A 136 -25.73 -4.14 -25.55
C THR A 136 -26.97 -5.02 -25.35
N HIS A 137 -27.40 -5.22 -24.10
CA HIS A 137 -28.59 -6.02 -23.75
C HIS A 137 -29.79 -5.14 -23.33
N GLN A 138 -29.68 -3.81 -23.45
CA GLN A 138 -30.80 -2.86 -23.41
C GLN A 138 -31.12 -2.37 -24.82
#